data_AF-A0AAU2XC31-F1
#
_entry.id   AF-A0AAU2XC31-F1
#
_cell.length_a   1.000
_cell.length_b   1.000
_cell.length_c   1.000
_cell.angle_alpha   90.00
_cell.angle_beta   90.00
_cell.angle_gamma   90.00
#
_symmetry.space_group_name_H-M   'P 1'
#
loop_
_entity.id
_entity.type
_entity.pdbx_description
1 polymer ?
#
loop_
_entity_poly.entity_id
_entity_poly.type
_entity_poly.pdbx_seq_one_letter_code
_entity_poly.pdbx_strand_id
1 'polypeptide(L)'
;MTRTYMLDGTGIRTLDDFWHVLMDTFDGPGRHHFGRNLDAFADCLSGGPGAPAAGEYRVEWRAHTVSRAHLGFPETARQLELSLARCHPSKCGCAEEPAWKSPGGL
;
A
#
# COMPACT_ATOMS: atom_id res chain seq x y z
N MET A 1 5.72 29.85 0.47
CA MET A 1 5.64 29.13 1.77
C MET A 1 5.35 27.68 1.45
N THR A 2 6.28 26.76 1.73
CA THR A 2 6.09 25.32 1.46
C THR A 2 5.30 24.69 2.60
N ARG A 3 4.15 24.09 2.31
CA ARG A 3 3.32 23.43 3.34
C ARG A 3 3.96 22.10 3.73
N THR A 4 4.14 21.83 5.01
CA THR A 4 4.69 20.53 5.47
C THR A 4 3.58 19.68 6.07
N TYR A 5 3.42 18.46 5.54
CA TYR A 5 2.54 17.42 6.06
C TYR A 5 3.38 16.42 6.86
N MET A 6 2.97 16.14 8.10
CA MET A 6 3.72 15.26 9.00
C MET A 6 2.99 13.94 9.16
N LEU A 7 3.62 12.85 8.74
CA LEU A 7 3.15 11.50 9.05
C LEU A 7 3.84 11.02 10.32
N ASP A 8 3.07 10.64 11.32
CA ASP A 8 3.57 10.00 12.53
C ASP A 8 3.72 8.48 12.32
N GLY A 9 4.97 8.03 12.14
CA GLY A 9 5.31 6.62 12.00
C GLY A 9 5.08 5.77 13.25
N THR A 10 4.88 6.37 14.43
CA THR A 10 4.61 5.60 15.65
C THR A 10 3.20 5.02 15.69
N GLY A 11 2.26 5.65 14.98
CA GLY A 11 0.88 5.18 14.83
C GLY A 11 0.69 4.14 13.73
N ILE A 12 1.71 3.89 12.90
CA ILE A 12 1.61 3.02 11.73
C ILE A 12 2.13 1.63 12.07
N ARG A 13 1.22 0.70 12.40
CA ARG A 13 1.54 -0.67 12.80
C ARG A 13 1.13 -1.72 11.77
N THR A 14 0.23 -1.36 10.87
CA THR A 14 -0.24 -2.17 9.75
C THR A 14 -0.35 -1.31 8.49
N LEU A 15 -0.50 -1.94 7.32
CA LEU A 15 -0.72 -1.22 6.07
C LEU A 15 -2.05 -0.43 6.10
N ASP A 16 -3.05 -0.90 6.86
CA ASP A 16 -4.31 -0.20 7.01
C ASP A 16 -4.16 1.07 7.88
N ASP A 17 -3.36 1.01 8.95
CA ASP A 17 -3.00 2.19 9.74
C ASP A 17 -2.25 3.22 8.90
N PHE A 18 -1.35 2.76 8.01
CA PHE A 18 -0.64 3.65 7.08
C PHE A 18 -1.62 4.47 6.25
N TRP A 19 -2.64 3.84 5.66
CA TRP A 19 -3.63 4.54 4.87
C TRP A 19 -4.46 5.51 5.71
N HIS A 20 -4.86 5.12 6.93
CA HIS A 20 -5.59 6.01 7.83
C HIS A 20 -4.77 7.24 8.21
N VAL A 21 -3.53 7.07 8.66
CA VAL A 21 -2.63 8.17 9.04
C VAL A 21 -2.33 9.06 7.84
N LEU A 22 -2.08 8.47 6.67
CA LEU A 22 -1.87 9.23 5.44
C LEU A 22 -3.09 10.09 5.13
N MET A 23 -4.28 9.51 5.06
CA MET A 23 -5.49 10.26 4.74
C MET A 23 -5.77 11.37 5.75
N ASP A 24 -5.71 11.08 7.05
CA ASP A 24 -5.90 12.07 8.11
C ASP A 24 -4.91 13.24 8.02
N THR A 25 -3.65 12.94 7.70
CA THR A 25 -2.61 13.96 7.50
C THR A 25 -2.93 14.89 6.32
N PHE A 26 -3.54 14.34 5.26
CA PHE A 26 -3.84 15.07 4.04
C PHE A 26 -5.25 15.67 4.00
N ASP A 27 -6.15 15.30 4.92
CA ASP A 27 -7.57 15.68 4.94
C ASP A 27 -7.78 17.18 5.26
N GLY A 28 -7.54 18.01 4.26
CA GLY A 28 -7.99 19.40 4.21
C GLY A 28 -9.27 19.52 3.37
N PRO A 29 -10.06 20.59 3.56
CA PRO A 29 -11.34 20.77 2.88
C PRO A 29 -11.16 20.70 1.35
N GLY A 30 -11.83 19.73 0.71
CA GLY A 30 -11.83 19.54 -0.75
C GLY A 30 -10.95 18.40 -1.28
N ARG A 31 -10.32 17.57 -0.43
CA ARG A 31 -9.59 16.38 -0.91
C ARG A 31 -10.51 15.17 -0.99
N HIS A 32 -10.81 14.76 -2.20
CA HIS A 32 -11.64 13.59 -2.48
C HIS A 32 -10.85 12.29 -2.28
N HIS A 33 -11.54 11.28 -1.75
CA HIS A 33 -11.08 9.93 -1.42
C HIS A 33 -9.98 9.39 -2.36
N PHE A 34 -8.73 9.36 -1.88
CA PHE A 34 -7.65 8.67 -2.56
C PHE A 34 -7.81 7.14 -2.42
N GLY A 35 -7.36 6.40 -3.42
CA GLY A 35 -7.26 4.96 -3.33
C GLY A 35 -6.32 4.53 -2.19
N ARG A 36 -6.60 3.39 -1.57
CA ARG A 36 -5.74 2.78 -0.54
C ARG A 36 -4.77 1.79 -1.18
N ASN A 37 -3.96 2.28 -2.12
CA ASN A 37 -2.98 1.48 -2.84
C ASN A 37 -1.71 2.30 -3.15
N LEU A 38 -0.64 1.62 -3.55
CA LEU A 38 0.67 2.24 -3.78
C LEU A 38 0.69 3.21 -4.96
N ASP A 39 -0.15 3.00 -5.98
CA ASP A 39 -0.28 3.93 -7.12
C ASP A 39 -0.89 5.26 -6.67
N ALA A 40 -1.98 5.20 -5.90
CA ALA A 40 -2.60 6.38 -5.32
C ALA A 40 -1.65 7.12 -4.35
N PHE A 41 -0.78 6.39 -3.64
CA PHE A 41 0.27 7.01 -2.84
C PHE A 41 1.31 7.72 -3.72
N ALA A 42 1.74 7.12 -4.81
CA ALA A 42 2.66 7.74 -5.76
C ALA A 42 2.04 9.00 -6.40
N ASP A 43 0.76 8.96 -6.76
CA ASP A 43 0.01 10.11 -7.27
C ASP A 43 -0.07 11.24 -6.23
N CYS A 44 -0.30 10.87 -4.96
CA CYS A 44 -0.33 11.80 -3.83
C CYS A 44 1.00 12.53 -3.62
N LEU A 45 2.14 11.90 -3.93
CA LEU A 45 3.48 12.50 -3.76
C LEU A 45 3.99 13.24 -4.99
N SER A 46 3.53 12.84 -6.18
CA SER A 46 4.03 13.38 -7.45
C SER A 46 3.23 14.59 -7.95
N GLY A 47 2.09 14.90 -7.34
CA GLY A 47 1.26 16.02 -7.76
C GLY A 47 0.22 15.64 -8.83
N GLY A 48 -0.37 14.44 -8.72
CA GLY A 48 -1.46 13.98 -9.59
C GLY A 48 -2.72 14.87 -9.54
N PRO A 49 -3.78 14.54 -10.30
CA PRO A 49 -4.99 15.37 -10.38
C PRO A 49 -5.59 15.67 -8.99
N GLY A 50 -5.64 16.94 -8.59
CA GLY A 50 -6.13 17.39 -7.28
C GLY A 50 -5.09 17.49 -6.17
N ALA A 51 -3.83 17.09 -6.42
CA ALA A 51 -2.71 17.39 -5.54
C ALA A 51 -2.13 18.79 -5.85
N PRO A 52 -1.54 19.49 -4.86
CA PRO A 52 -0.84 20.76 -5.11
C PRO A 52 0.31 20.53 -6.09
N ALA A 53 0.75 21.57 -6.81
CA ALA A 53 1.84 21.41 -7.77
C ALA A 53 3.13 20.93 -7.07
N ALA A 54 3.95 20.16 -7.79
CA ALA A 54 5.22 19.69 -7.28
C ALA A 54 6.07 20.89 -6.77
N GLY A 55 6.56 20.80 -5.52
CA GLY A 55 7.32 21.87 -4.86
C GLY A 55 6.51 22.80 -3.95
N GLU A 56 5.18 22.70 -3.95
CA GLU A 56 4.30 23.51 -3.06
C GLU A 56 4.19 22.93 -1.64
N TYR A 57 4.53 21.65 -1.48
CA TYR A 57 4.47 20.96 -0.19
C TYR A 57 5.61 19.96 0.00
N ARG A 58 5.82 19.59 1.26
CA ARG A 58 6.75 18.55 1.71
C ARG A 58 6.01 17.56 2.58
N VAL A 59 6.37 16.29 2.47
CA VAL A 59 5.95 15.24 3.39
C VAL A 59 7.12 14.87 4.28
N GLU A 60 6.91 14.92 5.59
CA GLU A 60 7.90 14.49 6.60
C GLU A 60 7.36 13.26 7.31
N TRP A 61 8.01 12.12 7.10
CA TRP A 61 7.68 10.87 7.79
C TRP A 61 8.54 10.72 9.04
N ARG A 62 7.96 11.08 10.19
CA ARG A 62 8.62 10.99 11.49
C ARG A 62 8.59 9.57 12.01
N ALA A 63 9.61 9.18 12.77
CA ALA A 63 9.74 7.84 13.33
C ALA A 63 9.53 6.71 12.28
N HIS A 64 9.93 6.94 11.02
CA HIS A 64 9.74 5.99 9.92
C HIS A 64 10.40 4.63 10.17
N THR A 65 11.38 4.55 11.06
CA THR A 65 12.02 3.29 11.47
C THR A 65 11.05 2.39 12.25
N VAL A 66 10.13 2.96 13.02
CA VAL A 66 9.08 2.23 13.75
C VAL A 66 8.09 1.62 12.77
N SER A 67 7.52 2.45 11.88
CA SER A 67 6.61 1.96 10.84
C SER A 67 7.30 0.97 9.91
N ARG A 68 8.57 1.19 9.53
CA ARG A 68 9.35 0.24 8.72
C ARG A 68 9.48 -1.13 9.38
N ALA A 69 9.68 -1.19 10.70
CA ALA A 69 9.77 -2.46 11.41
C ALA A 69 8.43 -3.21 11.38
N HIS A 70 7.31 -2.49 11.50
CA HIS A 70 5.96 -3.06 11.46
C HIS A 70 5.50 -3.45 10.05
N LEU A 71 5.78 -2.62 9.06
CA LEU A 71 5.45 -2.82 7.64
C LEU A 71 6.45 -3.74 6.91
N GLY A 72 7.30 -4.45 7.66
CA GLY A 72 8.27 -5.38 7.11
C GLY A 72 7.62 -6.67 6.61
N PHE A 73 8.45 -7.71 6.45
CA PHE A 73 8.04 -9.01 5.90
C PHE A 73 6.72 -9.58 6.49
N PRO A 74 6.48 -9.57 7.82
CA PRO A 74 5.27 -10.15 8.39
C PRO A 74 3.98 -9.48 7.89
N GLU A 75 3.98 -8.14 7.77
CA GLU A 75 2.82 -7.42 7.27
C GLU A 75 2.62 -7.65 5.78
N THR A 76 3.72 -7.69 5.00
CA THR A 76 3.64 -8.06 3.57
C THR A 76 3.02 -9.44 3.36
N ALA A 77 3.44 -10.44 4.14
CA ALA A 77 2.86 -11.78 4.09
C ALA A 77 1.36 -11.77 4.41
N ARG A 78 0.97 -11.05 5.48
CA ARG A 78 -0.44 -10.89 5.87
C ARG A 78 -1.29 -10.29 4.75
N GLN A 79 -0.79 -9.26 4.06
CA GLN A 79 -1.51 -8.61 2.96
C GLN A 79 -1.66 -9.54 1.75
N LEU A 80 -0.65 -10.37 1.46
CA LEU A 80 -0.72 -11.37 0.39
C LEU A 80 -1.74 -12.46 0.71
N GLU A 81 -1.77 -12.96 1.94
CA GLU A 81 -2.76 -13.95 2.41
C GLU A 81 -4.20 -13.40 2.30
N LEU A 82 -4.42 -12.17 2.75
CA LEU A 82 -5.73 -11.48 2.60
C LEU A 82 -6.12 -11.31 1.13
N SER A 83 -5.15 -11.02 0.27
CA SER A 83 -5.39 -10.89 -1.17
C SER A 83 -5.75 -12.25 -1.79
N LEU A 84 -5.02 -13.31 -1.45
CA LEU A 84 -5.30 -14.68 -1.90
C LEU A 84 -6.68 -15.15 -1.47
N ALA A 85 -7.11 -14.83 -0.24
CA ALA A 85 -8.45 -15.18 0.24
C ALA A 85 -9.58 -14.50 -0.55
N ARG A 86 -9.29 -13.38 -1.23
CA ARG A 86 -10.25 -12.62 -2.06
C ARG A 86 -10.12 -12.92 -3.55
N CYS A 87 -9.05 -13.58 -3.96
CA CYS A 87 -8.84 -13.96 -5.35
C CYS A 87 -9.87 -15.01 -5.77
N HIS A 88 -10.34 -14.92 -7.01
CA HIS A 88 -11.24 -15.90 -7.58
C HIS A 88 -10.53 -17.28 -7.63
N PRO A 89 -11.19 -18.40 -7.30
CA PRO A 89 -10.56 -19.72 -7.20
C PRO A 89 -9.75 -20.12 -8.44
N SER A 90 -10.21 -19.73 -9.64
CA SER A 90 -9.50 -19.97 -10.92
C SER A 90 -8.18 -19.19 -11.09
N LYS A 91 -7.84 -18.31 -10.15
CA LYS A 91 -6.59 -17.55 -10.10
C LYS A 91 -5.70 -17.94 -8.92
N CYS A 92 -6.17 -18.80 -7.99
CA CYS A 92 -5.45 -19.17 -6.77
C CYS A 92 -4.63 -20.46 -6.87
N GLY A 93 -4.63 -21.17 -8.01
CA GLY A 93 -3.84 -22.38 -8.14
C GLY A 93 -3.92 -23.02 -9.52
N CYS A 94 -3.01 -22.62 -10.42
CA CYS A 94 -2.61 -23.45 -11.56
C CYS A 94 -1.07 -23.52 -11.57
N ALA A 95 -0.50 -24.12 -10.52
CA ALA A 95 0.65 -24.97 -10.69
C ALA A 95 0.12 -26.41 -10.82
N GLU A 96 -0.64 -26.68 -11.89
CA GLU A 96 -0.87 -28.06 -12.30
C GLU A 96 0.49 -28.60 -12.76
N GLU A 97 0.86 -29.79 -12.27
CA GLU A 97 2.03 -30.50 -12.79
C GLU A 97 1.90 -30.62 -14.31
N PRO A 98 2.93 -30.24 -15.08
CA PRO A 98 2.83 -30.32 -16.53
C PRO A 98 2.69 -31.80 -16.92
N ALA A 99 1.67 -32.10 -17.74
CA ALA A 99 1.18 -33.43 -18.10
C ALA A 99 2.23 -34.43 -18.66
N TRP A 100 3.47 -34.00 -18.90
CA TRP A 100 4.56 -34.88 -19.34
C TRP A 100 5.17 -35.74 -18.21
N LYS A 101 4.78 -35.51 -16.94
CA LYS A 101 5.26 -36.25 -15.76
C LYS A 101 4.39 -37.44 -15.32
N SER A 102 3.47 -37.93 -16.16
CA SER A 102 2.79 -39.21 -15.86
C SER A 102 3.67 -40.41 -16.26
N PRO A 103 4.13 -41.28 -15.33
CA PRO A 103 4.77 -42.52 -15.69
C PRO A 103 3.70 -43.59 -15.92
N GLY A 104 3.51 -43.97 -17.19
CA GLY A 104 2.84 -45.22 -17.56
C GLY A 104 1.35 -45.10 -17.90
N GLY A 105 1.06 -45.14 -19.20
CA GLY A 105 -0.16 -45.72 -19.74
C GLY A 105 0.26 -46.79 -20.74
N LEU A 106 -0.05 -48.06 -20.44
CA LEU A 106 0.05 -49.21 -21.34
C LEU A 106 -0.79 -49.00 -22.61
#